data_AF-A0A9W6YEM1-F1
#
_entry.id   AF-A0A9W6YEM1-F1
#
_cell.length_a   1.000
_cell.length_b   1.000
_cell.length_c   1.000
_cell.angle_alpha   90.00
_cell.angle_beta   90.00
_cell.angle_gamma   90.00
#
_symmetry.space_group_name_H-M   'P 1'
#
loop_
_entity.id
_entity.type
_entity.pdbx_description
1 polymer ?
#
loop_
_entity_poly.entity_id
_entity_poly.type
_entity_poly.pdbx_seq_one_letter_code
_entity_poly.pdbx_strand_id
1 'polypeptide(L)'
;MSPSPVFPDQDPDDAFAMDASPISTARINKFDGINFHTWKFKMQMVLEERELWEVTSGEVKLEHCTAAADQALIRKKSRKALAMICLAMEDSQLPLVRSAKDAHDAWSRLEGHFEKKSLAIKLFLRRRFFTTMMEDINKVKTLAEQLDAVGAPVSEDDLVITLLGSLSESYQFLITALDSSNVTSREITTCPASMS
;
A
#
# COMPACT_ATOMS: atom_id res chain seq x y z
N MET A 1 -30.19 66.92 -38.67
CA MET A 1 -28.82 66.56 -38.23
C MET A 1 -28.97 65.90 -36.86
N SER A 2 -28.87 64.58 -36.80
CA SER A 2 -28.98 63.81 -35.55
C SER A 2 -27.58 63.36 -35.16
N PRO A 3 -27.14 63.44 -33.89
CA PRO A 3 -25.89 62.83 -33.48
C PRO A 3 -26.13 61.34 -33.20
N SER A 4 -25.23 60.50 -33.71
CA SER A 4 -25.19 59.06 -33.40
C SER A 4 -24.74 58.84 -31.94
N PRO A 5 -25.24 57.80 -31.26
CA PRO A 5 -24.81 57.49 -29.90
C PRO A 5 -23.41 56.86 -29.91
N VAL A 6 -22.52 57.39 -29.08
CA VAL A 6 -21.21 56.80 -28.76
C VAL A 6 -21.45 55.70 -27.73
N PHE A 7 -21.20 54.45 -28.12
CA PHE A 7 -21.10 53.33 -27.18
C PHE A 7 -19.70 53.34 -26.57
N PRO A 8 -19.53 53.27 -25.23
CA PRO A 8 -18.23 53.05 -24.63
C PRO A 8 -17.78 51.62 -24.93
N ASP A 9 -16.56 51.47 -25.42
CA ASP A 9 -15.87 50.19 -25.59
C ASP A 9 -15.92 49.39 -24.27
N GLN A 10 -16.50 48.20 -24.33
CA GLN A 10 -16.48 47.26 -23.23
C GLN A 10 -15.23 46.41 -23.39
N ASP A 11 -14.20 46.70 -22.58
CA ASP A 11 -12.97 45.93 -22.51
C ASP A 11 -13.25 44.43 -22.26
N PRO A 12 -12.58 43.50 -22.96
CA PRO A 12 -12.84 42.06 -22.84
C PRO A 12 -12.12 41.38 -21.67
N ASP A 13 -11.66 42.14 -20.67
CA ASP A 13 -10.76 41.66 -19.61
C ASP A 13 -11.45 41.30 -18.28
N ASP A 14 -12.76 41.01 -18.28
CA ASP A 14 -13.41 40.27 -17.19
C ASP A 14 -13.23 38.75 -17.40
N ALA A 15 -11.98 38.32 -17.56
CA ALA A 15 -11.60 36.93 -17.39
C ALA A 15 -11.80 36.60 -15.90
N PHE A 16 -12.93 35.97 -15.60
CA PHE A 16 -13.26 35.29 -14.35
C PHE A 16 -12.00 34.69 -13.73
N ALA A 17 -11.42 35.40 -12.75
CA ALA A 17 -10.46 34.83 -11.84
C ALA A 17 -11.21 33.75 -11.06
N MET A 18 -11.10 32.50 -11.50
CA MET A 18 -11.36 31.38 -10.62
C MET A 18 -10.45 31.59 -9.41
N ASP A 19 -11.06 31.95 -8.28
CA ASP A 19 -10.46 31.83 -6.98
C ASP A 19 -10.02 30.37 -6.81
N ALA A 20 -8.77 30.10 -7.19
CA ALA A 20 -8.06 28.90 -6.80
C ALA A 20 -7.77 29.04 -5.31
N SER A 21 -8.82 28.83 -4.51
CA SER A 21 -8.72 28.61 -3.08
C SER A 21 -7.59 27.60 -2.87
N PRO A 22 -6.52 27.97 -2.14
CA PRO A 22 -5.36 27.09 -2.01
C PRO A 22 -5.83 25.82 -1.30
N ILE A 23 -5.85 24.68 -1.99
CA ILE A 23 -6.14 23.38 -1.39
C ILE A 23 -5.01 23.06 -0.43
N SER A 24 -5.24 23.50 0.80
CA SER A 24 -4.26 23.55 1.86
C SER A 24 -3.88 22.12 2.27
N THR A 25 -2.62 21.95 2.66
CA THR A 25 -2.16 20.78 3.45
C THR A 25 -3.06 20.52 4.66
N ALA A 26 -3.90 21.48 5.07
CA ALA A 26 -4.96 21.34 6.07
C ALA A 26 -5.94 20.16 5.85
N ARG A 27 -6.05 19.56 4.65
CA ARG A 27 -6.91 18.38 4.44
C ARG A 27 -6.28 17.05 4.89
N ILE A 28 -4.98 17.02 5.20
CA ILE A 28 -4.31 15.82 5.69
C ILE A 28 -4.09 15.97 7.20
N ASN A 29 -4.50 14.96 7.96
CA ASN A 29 -4.15 14.88 9.38
C ASN A 29 -2.63 14.83 9.53
N LYS A 30 -2.11 15.52 10.55
CA LYS A 30 -0.69 15.43 10.89
C LYS A 30 -0.28 13.99 11.10
N PHE A 31 0.89 13.62 10.59
CA PHE A 31 1.42 12.28 10.74
C PHE A 31 1.93 12.05 12.17
N ASP A 32 1.28 11.11 12.85
CA ASP A 32 1.57 10.68 14.23
C ASP A 32 2.55 9.50 14.30
N GLY A 33 2.95 8.95 13.15
CA GLY A 33 3.79 7.75 13.06
C GLY A 33 3.02 6.46 12.76
N ILE A 34 1.69 6.49 12.73
CA ILE A 34 0.81 5.34 12.49
C ILE A 34 0.25 5.39 11.07
N ASN A 35 0.02 4.22 10.46
CA ASN A 35 -0.53 4.10 9.10
C ASN A 35 0.23 4.90 8.05
N PHE A 36 1.57 4.80 8.09
CA PHE A 36 2.46 5.52 7.16
C PHE A 36 2.04 5.37 5.69
N HIS A 37 1.62 4.18 5.25
CA HIS A 37 1.16 3.97 3.86
C HIS A 37 0.02 4.89 3.45
N THR A 38 -0.98 5.08 4.32
CA THR A 38 -2.12 5.94 4.05
C THR A 38 -1.73 7.41 4.06
N TRP A 39 -0.92 7.83 5.04
CA TRP A 39 -0.42 9.21 5.08
C TRP A 39 0.49 9.52 3.89
N LYS A 40 1.42 8.62 3.56
CA LYS A 40 2.33 8.70 2.41
C LYS A 40 1.55 8.92 1.13
N PHE A 41 0.53 8.11 0.88
CA PHE A 41 -0.34 8.26 -0.30
C PHE A 41 -1.03 9.63 -0.34
N LYS A 42 -1.65 10.06 0.77
CA LYS A 42 -2.30 11.38 0.83
C LYS A 42 -1.31 12.52 0.60
N MET A 43 -0.13 12.46 1.21
CA MET A 43 0.90 13.47 1.06
C MET A 43 1.44 13.53 -0.37
N GLN A 44 1.63 12.37 -1.01
CA GLN A 44 1.99 12.30 -2.42
C GLN A 44 0.96 13.01 -3.30
N MET A 45 -0.34 12.76 -3.10
CA MET A 45 -1.40 13.46 -3.86
C MET A 45 -1.35 14.98 -3.70
N VAL A 46 -1.05 15.48 -2.49
CA VAL A 46 -0.89 16.93 -2.26
C VAL A 46 0.37 17.50 -2.93
N LEU A 47 1.44 16.72 -3.02
CA LEU A 47 2.65 17.12 -3.73
C LEU A 47 2.46 17.10 -5.25
N GLU A 48 1.70 16.13 -5.77
CA GLU A 48 1.34 16.03 -7.18
C GLU A 48 0.44 17.20 -7.62
N GLU A 49 -0.62 17.50 -6.87
CA GLU A 49 -1.53 18.64 -7.12
C GLU A 49 -0.77 19.98 -7.21
N ARG A 50 0.37 20.08 -6.53
CA ARG A 50 1.18 21.30 -6.46
C ARG A 50 2.40 21.28 -7.39
N GLU A 51 2.53 20.24 -8.21
CA GLU A 51 3.66 20.03 -9.14
C GLU A 51 5.02 20.02 -8.43
N LEU A 52 5.05 19.44 -7.22
CA LEU A 52 6.23 19.33 -6.35
C LEU A 52 6.74 17.90 -6.24
N TRP A 53 5.95 16.91 -6.71
CA TRP A 53 6.28 15.50 -6.58
C TRP A 53 7.58 15.13 -7.29
N GLU A 54 7.81 15.61 -8.51
CA GLU A 54 9.01 15.31 -9.32
C GLU A 54 10.34 15.61 -8.60
N VAL A 55 10.35 16.66 -7.77
CA VAL A 55 11.52 17.08 -6.98
C VAL A 55 11.64 16.27 -5.67
N THR A 56 10.52 15.70 -5.21
CA THR A 56 10.45 14.89 -3.99
C THR A 56 10.74 13.42 -4.27
N SER A 57 10.26 12.87 -5.39
CA SER A 57 10.54 11.51 -5.88
C SER A 57 11.98 11.35 -6.39
N GLY A 58 12.64 12.47 -6.73
CA GLY A 58 14.00 12.47 -7.25
C GLY A 58 14.09 12.23 -8.75
N GLU A 59 12.97 12.28 -9.47
CA GLU A 59 12.92 12.21 -10.94
C GLU A 59 13.63 13.41 -11.58
N VAL A 60 13.45 14.61 -11.01
CA VAL A 60 14.14 15.82 -11.46
C VAL A 60 15.27 16.14 -10.48
N LYS A 61 16.49 15.77 -10.87
CA LYS A 61 17.70 16.08 -10.10
C LYS A 61 18.34 17.36 -10.60
N LEU A 62 18.90 18.13 -9.67
CA LEU A 62 19.59 19.39 -9.93
C LEU A 62 20.73 19.23 -10.98
N GLU A 63 21.33 18.05 -11.05
CA GLU A 63 22.40 17.68 -11.98
C GLU A 63 21.95 17.57 -13.46
N HIS A 64 20.64 17.41 -13.71
CA HIS A 64 20.10 17.34 -15.07
C HIS A 64 19.74 18.71 -15.67
N CYS A 65 19.79 19.79 -14.87
CA CYS A 65 19.49 21.14 -15.33
C CYS A 65 20.77 21.93 -15.61
N THR A 66 20.96 22.29 -16.88
CA THR A 66 22.12 23.05 -17.36
C THR A 66 21.97 24.56 -17.17
N ALA A 67 20.74 25.07 -17.09
CA ALA A 67 20.48 26.49 -16.88
C ALA A 67 20.36 26.87 -15.39
N ALA A 68 20.97 27.99 -15.00
CA ALA A 68 20.94 28.50 -13.62
C ALA A 68 19.52 28.86 -13.14
N ALA A 69 18.65 29.30 -14.05
CA ALA A 69 17.24 29.60 -13.75
C ALA A 69 16.46 28.34 -13.33
N ASP A 70 16.67 27.23 -14.04
CA ASP A 70 16.00 25.95 -13.76
C ASP A 70 16.47 25.36 -12.43
N GLN A 71 17.77 25.47 -12.14
CA GLN A 71 18.32 25.09 -10.84
C GLN A 71 17.72 25.88 -9.67
N ALA A 72 17.50 27.19 -9.86
CA ALA A 72 16.84 28.03 -8.86
C ALA A 72 15.38 27.64 -8.66
N LEU A 73 14.66 27.29 -9.74
CA LEU A 73 13.28 26.80 -9.69
C LEU A 73 13.18 25.47 -8.93
N ILE A 74 14.06 24.51 -9.22
CA ILE A 74 14.11 23.21 -8.53
C ILE A 74 14.38 23.41 -7.04
N ARG A 75 15.35 24.26 -6.66
CA ARG A 75 15.63 24.58 -5.26
C ARG A 75 14.42 25.21 -4.56
N LYS A 76 13.69 26.09 -5.26
CA LYS A 76 12.45 26.70 -4.74
C LYS A 76 11.36 25.65 -4.53
N LYS A 77 11.11 24.78 -5.52
CA LYS A 77 10.16 23.66 -5.43
C LYS A 77 10.53 22.71 -4.29
N SER A 78 11.80 22.33 -4.18
CA SER A 78 12.32 21.46 -3.11
C SER A 78 12.08 22.05 -1.72
N ARG A 79 12.42 23.33 -1.49
CA ARG A 79 12.14 23.99 -0.20
C ARG A 79 10.65 24.02 0.15
N LYS A 80 9.79 24.24 -0.86
CA LYS A 80 8.33 24.25 -0.67
C LYS A 80 7.82 22.86 -0.30
N ALA A 81 8.25 21.82 -1.01
CA ALA A 81 7.90 20.43 -0.73
C ALA A 81 8.36 20.01 0.67
N LEU A 82 9.61 20.32 1.04
CA LEU A 82 10.16 20.03 2.37
C LEU A 82 9.33 20.71 3.47
N ALA A 83 8.97 21.99 3.29
CA ALA A 83 8.12 22.70 4.24
C ALA A 83 6.75 22.02 4.39
N MET A 84 6.12 21.60 3.30
CA MET A 84 4.82 20.90 3.38
C MET A 84 4.92 19.55 4.09
N ILE A 85 5.96 18.76 3.80
CA ILE A 85 6.22 17.48 4.48
C ILE A 85 6.36 17.73 5.98
N CYS A 86 7.21 18.67 6.39
CA CYS A 86 7.42 18.98 7.81
C CYS A 86 6.15 19.51 8.50
N LEU A 87 5.37 20.37 7.85
CA LEU A 87 4.16 20.94 8.43
C LEU A 87 3.01 19.93 8.55
N ALA A 88 3.05 18.86 7.78
CA ALA A 88 2.09 17.76 7.83
C ALA A 88 2.51 16.62 8.78
N MET A 89 3.54 16.85 9.59
CA MET A 89 3.99 15.92 10.62
C MET A 89 3.63 16.45 12.00
N GLU A 90 3.42 15.53 12.94
CA GLU A 90 3.37 15.85 14.35
C GLU A 90 4.81 16.09 14.89
N ASP A 91 4.92 16.92 15.92
CA ASP A 91 6.21 17.30 16.52
C ASP A 91 7.02 16.09 16.99
N SER A 92 6.34 15.00 17.37
CA SER A 92 6.92 13.71 17.76
C SER A 92 7.73 13.06 16.62
N GLN A 93 7.36 13.30 15.36
CA GLN A 93 7.98 12.70 14.18
C GLN A 93 9.01 13.61 13.51
N LEU A 94 8.98 14.92 13.77
CA LEU A 94 9.90 15.90 13.20
C LEU A 94 11.40 15.58 13.36
N PRO A 95 11.89 14.94 14.46
CA PRO A 95 13.30 14.59 14.58
C PRO A 95 13.83 13.73 13.43
N LEU A 96 12.98 12.92 12.79
CA LEU A 96 13.37 12.04 11.68
C LEU A 96 13.74 12.81 10.40
N VAL A 97 13.07 13.95 10.17
CA VAL A 97 13.24 14.78 8.95
C VAL A 97 13.98 16.09 9.22
N ARG A 98 14.21 16.45 10.49
CA ARG A 98 14.87 17.72 10.87
C ARG A 98 16.24 17.92 10.22
N SER A 99 17.01 16.85 10.06
CA SER A 99 18.34 16.90 9.44
C SER A 99 18.33 16.66 7.93
N ALA A 100 17.16 16.63 7.29
CA ALA A 100 17.04 16.43 5.86
C ALA A 100 17.53 17.66 5.10
N LYS A 101 18.32 17.44 4.05
CA LYS A 101 18.91 18.53 3.25
C LYS A 101 17.91 19.15 2.25
N ASP A 102 17.03 18.31 1.73
CA ASP A 102 16.04 18.65 0.71
C ASP A 102 14.79 17.75 0.85
N ALA A 103 13.77 18.02 0.06
CA ALA A 103 12.51 17.27 0.10
C ALA A 103 12.70 15.77 -0.18
N HIS A 104 13.59 15.42 -1.11
CA HIS A 104 13.87 14.03 -1.48
C HIS A 104 14.58 13.28 -0.34
N ASP A 105 15.56 13.90 0.33
CA ASP A 105 16.21 13.34 1.51
C ASP A 105 15.20 13.12 2.65
N ALA A 106 14.30 14.09 2.88
CA ALA A 106 13.24 13.93 3.88
C ALA A 106 12.30 12.76 3.55
N TRP A 107 11.85 12.68 2.30
CA TRP A 107 10.98 11.61 1.82
C TRP A 107 11.63 10.23 1.93
N SER A 108 12.88 10.10 1.48
CA SER A 108 13.67 8.86 1.53
C SER A 108 13.88 8.38 2.97
N ARG A 109 14.10 9.29 3.92
CA ARG A 109 14.23 8.95 5.35
C ARG A 109 12.92 8.42 5.94
N LEU A 110 11.79 9.04 5.56
CA LEU A 110 10.46 8.58 5.99
C LEU A 110 10.19 7.17 5.48
N GLU A 111 10.37 6.93 4.18
CA GLU A 111 10.21 5.60 3.58
C GLU A 111 11.14 4.59 4.25
N GLY A 112 12.43 4.90 4.34
CA GLY A 112 13.41 4.00 4.94
C GLY A 112 13.12 3.64 6.39
N HIS A 113 12.55 4.54 7.19
CA HIS A 113 12.22 4.28 8.58
C HIS A 113 10.91 3.49 8.73
N PHE A 114 9.83 3.94 8.08
CA PHE A 114 8.50 3.36 8.30
C PHE A 114 8.23 2.12 7.45
N GLU A 115 8.82 1.99 6.26
CA GLU A 115 8.67 0.77 5.46
C GLU A 115 9.43 -0.40 6.08
N LYS A 116 10.62 -0.17 6.66
CA LYS A 116 11.34 -1.20 7.43
C LYS A 116 10.53 -1.67 8.65
N LYS A 117 9.93 -0.74 9.40
CA LYS A 117 9.02 -1.08 10.51
C LYS A 117 7.80 -1.87 10.01
N SER A 118 7.19 -1.46 8.89
CA SER A 118 6.07 -2.16 8.28
C SER A 118 6.44 -3.58 7.84
N LEU A 119 7.63 -3.79 7.27
CA LEU A 119 8.11 -5.12 6.88
C LEU A 119 8.32 -6.02 8.10
N ALA A 120 8.95 -5.51 9.16
CA ALA A 120 9.15 -6.26 10.40
C ALA A 120 7.81 -6.69 11.03
N ILE A 121 6.84 -5.77 11.09
CA ILE A 121 5.49 -6.06 11.59
C ILE A 121 4.79 -7.09 10.69
N LYS A 122 4.89 -6.94 9.37
CA LYS A 122 4.32 -7.89 8.39
C LYS A 122 4.92 -9.29 8.55
N LEU A 123 6.23 -9.41 8.72
CA LEU A 123 6.91 -10.68 8.95
C LEU A 123 6.53 -11.29 10.29
N PHE A 124 6.46 -10.49 11.35
CA PHE A 124 5.99 -10.93 12.66
C PHE A 124 4.57 -11.49 12.59
N LEU A 125 3.65 -10.78 11.93
CA LEU A 125 2.26 -11.22 11.76
C LEU A 125 2.17 -12.49 10.92
N ARG A 126 2.92 -12.59 9.80
CA ARG A 126 2.98 -13.80 8.98
C ARG A 126 3.53 -14.99 9.77
N ARG A 127 4.62 -14.80 10.51
CA ARG A 127 5.20 -15.85 11.35
C ARG A 127 4.18 -16.33 12.38
N ARG A 128 3.56 -15.40 13.12
CA ARG A 128 2.54 -15.73 14.11
C ARG A 128 1.37 -16.49 13.50
N PHE A 129 0.89 -16.04 12.34
CA PHE A 129 -0.16 -16.71 11.58
C PHE A 129 0.20 -18.18 11.25
N PHE A 130 1.38 -18.41 10.65
CA PHE A 130 1.82 -19.78 10.32
C PHE A 130 2.12 -20.63 11.55
N THR A 131 2.67 -20.04 12.62
CA THR A 131 2.93 -20.77 13.87
C THR A 131 1.63 -21.23 14.53
N THR A 132 0.60 -20.38 14.59
CA THR A 132 -0.72 -20.78 15.12
C THR A 132 -1.33 -21.90 14.29
N MET A 133 -1.30 -21.81 12.94
CA MET A 133 -1.77 -22.91 12.09
C MET A 133 -1.03 -24.23 12.36
N MET A 134 0.29 -24.18 12.51
CA MET A 134 1.09 -25.38 12.79
C MET A 134 0.82 -25.95 14.18
N GLU A 135 0.55 -25.10 15.16
CA GLU A 135 0.19 -25.53 16.50
C GLU A 135 -1.14 -26.30 16.50
N ASP A 136 -2.12 -25.84 15.74
CA ASP A 136 -3.41 -26.52 15.61
C ASP A 136 -3.29 -27.84 14.85
N ILE A 137 -2.46 -27.91 13.80
CA ILE A 137 -2.09 -29.18 13.14
C ILE A 137 -1.47 -30.16 14.14
N ASN A 138 -0.54 -29.70 14.96
CA ASN A 138 0.13 -30.55 15.95
C ASN A 138 -0.84 -31.04 17.03
N LYS A 139 -1.78 -30.20 17.48
CA LYS A 139 -2.84 -30.61 18.42
C LYS A 139 -3.70 -31.74 17.85
N VAL A 140 -4.12 -31.63 16.59
CA VAL A 140 -4.91 -32.67 15.90
C VAL A 140 -4.13 -33.98 15.84
N LYS A 141 -2.84 -33.94 15.49
CA LYS A 141 -1.97 -35.13 15.48
C LYS A 141 -1.83 -35.78 16.85
N THR A 142 -1.55 -35.00 17.89
CA THR A 142 -1.43 -35.52 19.26
C THR A 142 -2.72 -36.16 19.75
N LEU A 143 -3.89 -35.59 19.42
CA LEU A 143 -5.18 -36.20 19.77
C LEU A 143 -5.40 -37.54 19.04
N ALA A 144 -4.99 -37.63 17.77
CA ALA A 144 -5.09 -38.88 17.02
C ALA A 144 -4.15 -39.98 17.58
N GLU A 145 -2.93 -39.61 17.97
CA GLU A 145 -1.99 -40.53 18.66
C GLU A 145 -2.56 -41.01 20.01
N GLN A 146 -3.23 -40.13 20.77
CA GLN A 146 -3.88 -40.50 22.02
C GLN A 146 -5.07 -41.44 21.79
N LEU A 147 -5.86 -41.22 20.74
CA LEU A 147 -6.97 -42.10 20.34
C LEU A 147 -6.47 -43.48 19.93
N ASP A 148 -5.36 -43.54 19.17
CA ASP A 148 -4.70 -44.78 18.80
C ASP A 148 -4.20 -45.55 20.04
N ALA A 149 -3.58 -44.86 21.01
CA ALA A 149 -3.10 -45.47 22.26
C ALA A 149 -4.22 -46.10 23.12
N VAL A 150 -5.48 -45.65 22.96
CA VAL A 150 -6.66 -46.20 23.66
C VAL A 150 -7.38 -47.26 22.79
N GLY A 151 -6.83 -47.61 21.63
CA GLY A 151 -7.36 -48.64 20.73
C GLY A 151 -8.46 -48.15 19.79
N ALA A 152 -8.59 -46.83 19.60
CA ALA A 152 -9.53 -46.20 18.68
C ALA A 152 -8.78 -45.41 17.58
N PRO A 153 -8.05 -46.08 16.67
CA PRO A 153 -7.25 -45.42 15.64
C PRO A 153 -8.11 -44.51 14.76
N VAL A 154 -7.61 -43.30 14.50
CA VAL A 154 -8.21 -42.37 13.53
C VAL A 154 -7.66 -42.72 12.15
N SER A 155 -8.54 -42.92 11.16
CA SER A 155 -8.10 -43.19 9.80
C SER A 155 -7.39 -41.97 9.20
N GLU A 156 -6.49 -42.19 8.24
CA GLU A 156 -5.78 -41.09 7.56
C GLU A 156 -6.77 -40.15 6.83
N ASP A 157 -7.84 -40.71 6.26
CA ASP A 157 -8.91 -39.94 5.62
C ASP A 157 -9.64 -39.05 6.63
N ASP A 158 -9.98 -39.57 7.82
CA ASP A 158 -10.66 -38.80 8.87
C ASP A 158 -9.76 -37.70 9.46
N LEU A 159 -8.45 -37.94 9.53
CA LEU A 159 -7.45 -36.94 9.90
C LEU A 159 -7.39 -35.79 8.88
N VAL A 160 -7.37 -36.11 7.59
CA VAL A 160 -7.39 -35.13 6.50
C VAL A 160 -8.68 -34.33 6.53
N ILE A 161 -9.84 -34.99 6.69
CA ILE A 161 -11.15 -34.34 6.79
C ILE A 161 -11.20 -33.42 8.01
N THR A 162 -10.72 -33.86 9.17
CA THR A 162 -10.69 -33.06 10.40
C THR A 162 -9.79 -31.84 10.25
N LEU A 163 -8.62 -32.01 9.61
CA LEU A 163 -7.71 -30.90 9.36
C LEU A 163 -8.30 -29.89 8.37
N LEU A 164 -8.89 -30.37 7.27
CA LEU A 164 -9.55 -29.52 6.28
C LEU A 164 -10.78 -28.82 6.86
N GLY A 165 -11.52 -29.47 7.76
CA GLY A 165 -12.64 -28.89 8.50
C GLY A 165 -12.22 -27.89 9.58
N SER A 166 -11.00 -27.99 10.11
CA SER A 166 -10.44 -27.02 11.08
C SER A 166 -9.97 -25.73 10.41
N LEU A 167 -9.72 -25.75 9.10
CA LEU A 167 -9.52 -24.53 8.31
C LEU A 167 -10.84 -23.76 8.27
N SER A 168 -10.81 -22.47 8.62
CA SER A 168 -12.00 -21.62 8.59
C SER A 168 -12.70 -21.63 7.22
N GLU A 169 -14.00 -21.32 7.20
CA GLU A 169 -14.87 -21.30 6.00
C GLU A 169 -14.27 -20.52 4.81
N SER A 170 -13.36 -19.58 5.08
CA SER A 170 -12.55 -18.87 4.07
C SER A 170 -11.67 -19.76 3.18
N TYR A 171 -11.43 -21.02 3.53
CA TYR A 171 -10.60 -21.96 2.78
C TYR A 171 -11.41 -23.01 1.98
N GLN A 172 -12.74 -22.92 2.00
CA GLN A 172 -13.63 -23.79 1.21
C GLN A 172 -13.22 -23.87 -0.27
N PHE A 173 -12.76 -22.77 -0.86
CA PHE A 173 -12.30 -22.76 -2.27
C PHE A 173 -11.09 -23.68 -2.51
N LEU A 174 -10.17 -23.82 -1.53
CA LEU A 174 -9.02 -24.71 -1.65
C LEU A 174 -9.46 -26.18 -1.55
N ILE A 175 -10.46 -26.47 -0.72
CA ILE A 175 -11.05 -27.81 -0.60
C ILE A 175 -11.68 -28.20 -1.94
N THR A 176 -12.50 -27.32 -2.53
CA THR A 176 -13.09 -27.55 -3.87
C THR A 176 -12.03 -27.73 -4.97
N ALA A 177 -10.94 -26.95 -4.92
CA ALA A 177 -9.86 -27.07 -5.88
C ALA A 177 -9.12 -28.42 -5.75
N LEU A 178 -8.83 -28.86 -4.52
CA LEU A 178 -8.17 -30.14 -4.26
C LEU A 178 -9.04 -31.35 -4.66
N ASP A 179 -10.34 -31.29 -4.40
CA ASP A 179 -11.28 -32.32 -4.86
C ASP A 179 -11.30 -32.43 -6.39
N SER A 180 -11.25 -31.30 -7.11
CA SER A 180 -11.25 -31.30 -8.59
C SER A 180 -9.98 -31.93 -9.20
N SER A 181 -8.82 -31.79 -8.55
CA SER A 181 -7.56 -32.40 -8.98
C SER A 181 -7.47 -33.91 -8.71
N ASN A 182 -8.19 -34.40 -7.70
CA ASN A 182 -8.25 -35.83 -7.39
C ASN A 182 -9.16 -36.58 -8.37
N VAL A 183 -10.21 -35.92 -8.89
CA VAL A 183 -11.08 -36.47 -9.94
C VAL A 183 -10.32 -36.65 -11.26
N THR A 184 -9.45 -35.71 -11.62
CA THR A 184 -8.66 -35.81 -12.87
C THR A 184 -7.63 -36.95 -12.87
N SER A 185 -7.16 -37.38 -11.68
CA SER A 185 -6.22 -38.50 -11.56
C SER A 185 -6.92 -39.87 -11.58
N ARG A 186 -8.22 -39.95 -11.24
CA ARG A 186 -9.00 -41.21 -11.24
C ARG A 186 -9.57 -41.59 -12.62
N GLU A 187 -9.77 -40.63 -13.53
CA GLU A 187 -10.30 -40.90 -14.88
C GLU A 187 -9.26 -41.51 -15.85
N ILE A 188 -7.96 -41.51 -15.53
CA ILE A 188 -6.91 -42.01 -16.43
C ILE A 188 -6.71 -43.54 -16.31
N THR A 189 -7.23 -44.20 -15.28
CA THR A 189 -7.00 -45.65 -15.05
C THR A 189 -8.09 -46.56 -15.60
N THR A 190 -9.20 -46.05 -16.14
CA THR A 190 -10.32 -46.90 -16.62
C THR A 190 -10.47 -46.86 -18.14
N CYS A 191 -9.48 -47.39 -18.87
CA CYS A 191 -9.70 -47.87 -20.24
C CYS A 191 -10.08 -49.36 -20.18
N PRO A 192 -11.26 -49.78 -20.70
CA PRO A 192 -11.61 -51.19 -20.74
C PRO A 192 -10.82 -51.89 -21.85
N ALA A 193 -9.98 -52.83 -21.45
CA ALA A 193 -9.45 -53.84 -22.35
C ALA A 193 -10.57 -54.84 -22.67
N SER A 194 -11.12 -54.77 -23.89
CA SER A 194 -11.75 -55.91 -24.52
C SER A 194 -11.57 -55.82 -26.04
N MET A 195 -10.46 -56.40 -26.52
CA MET A 195 -10.34 -56.94 -27.87
C MET A 195 -11.00 -58.33 -27.88
N SER A 196 -11.96 -58.55 -28.79
CA SER A 196 -12.08 -59.74 -29.65
C SER A 196 -13.21 -59.52 -30.65
#